data_AF-A0A7S0IT01-F1
#
_entry.id   AF-A0A7S0IT01-F1
#
_cell.length_a   1.000
_cell.length_b   1.000
_cell.length_c   1.000
_cell.angle_alpha   90.00
_cell.angle_beta   90.00
_cell.angle_gamma   90.00
#
_symmetry.space_group_name_H-M   'P 1'
#
loop_
_entity.id
_entity.type
_entity.pdbx_description
1 polymer ?
#
loop_
_entity_poly.entity_id
_entity_poly.type
_entity_poly.pdbx_seq_one_letter_code
_entity_poly.pdbx_strand_id
1 'polypeptide(L)'
;RAHVAHSEPELLFLGPDENLSADDINWTVARAAQRGYPMPLAFMSSKPREGINHKEYGVTSEGVAIFLDSGLRSLGIDPERQPWTVKLTGGPDGDVAGNMLKILHREYGE
;
A
#
# COMPACT_ATOMS: atom_id res chain seq x y z
N ARG A 1 22.17 22.90 1.84
CA ARG A 1 20.90 23.49 2.34
C ARG A 1 20.76 23.08 3.79
N ALA A 2 20.79 24.00 4.73
CA ALA A 2 20.55 23.68 6.13
C ALA A 2 19.06 23.35 6.30
N HIS A 3 18.74 22.19 6.89
CA HIS A 3 17.38 21.87 7.30
C HIS A 3 16.93 22.91 8.34
N VAL A 4 15.78 23.54 8.12
CA VAL A 4 15.17 24.42 9.10
C VAL A 4 14.76 23.55 10.28
N ALA A 5 15.37 23.78 11.44
CA ALA A 5 15.00 23.08 12.66
C ALA A 5 13.65 23.64 13.13
N HIS A 6 12.62 22.80 13.12
CA HIS A 6 11.32 23.13 13.70
C HIS A 6 11.44 23.21 15.24
N SER A 7 10.69 24.12 15.87
CA SER A 7 10.72 24.34 17.32
C SER A 7 10.00 23.23 18.10
N GLU A 8 9.13 22.47 17.44
CA GLU A 8 8.37 21.36 18.02
C GLU A 8 8.88 20.01 17.47
N PRO A 9 8.89 18.96 18.30
CA PRO A 9 9.28 17.62 17.85
C PRO A 9 8.24 17.05 16.87
N GLU A 10 8.70 16.62 15.69
CA GLU A 10 7.86 15.96 14.70
C GLU A 10 7.82 14.44 14.93
N LEU A 11 6.63 13.87 14.75
CA LEU A 11 6.44 12.41 14.72
C LEU A 11 6.50 11.91 13.28
N LEU A 12 7.31 10.87 13.07
CA LEU A 12 7.41 10.14 11.81
C LEU A 12 6.56 8.85 11.89
N PHE A 13 5.83 8.59 10.80
CA PHE A 13 5.09 7.37 10.57
C PHE A 13 5.46 6.83 9.19
N LEU A 14 5.96 5.61 9.15
CA LEU A 14 6.46 4.99 7.93
C LEU A 14 5.46 3.96 7.40
N GLY A 15 5.49 3.78 6.08
CA GLY A 15 4.79 2.72 5.38
C GLY A 15 5.79 1.81 4.67
N PRO A 16 5.42 0.53 4.46
CA PRO A 16 6.20 -0.38 3.63
C PRO A 16 6.16 0.03 2.15
N ASP A 17 7.17 -0.43 1.42
CA ASP A 17 7.41 -0.16 0.01
C ASP A 17 8.11 -1.38 -0.62
N GLU A 18 8.50 -1.27 -1.89
CA GLU A 18 9.15 -2.33 -2.65
C GLU A 18 10.32 -2.97 -1.90
N ASN A 19 10.39 -4.30 -1.96
CA ASN A 19 11.42 -5.14 -1.35
C ASN A 19 11.51 -5.09 0.19
N LEU A 20 10.52 -4.54 0.89
CA LEU A 20 10.42 -4.71 2.35
C LEU A 20 9.75 -6.05 2.71
N SER A 21 10.48 -6.86 3.48
CA SER A 21 9.97 -8.08 4.08
C SER A 21 9.28 -7.81 5.43
N ALA A 22 8.58 -8.81 5.94
CA ALA A 22 8.02 -8.78 7.29
C ALA A 22 9.10 -8.57 8.37
N ASP A 23 10.30 -9.12 8.15
CA ASP A 23 11.42 -9.00 9.09
C ASP A 23 11.99 -7.58 9.09
N ASP A 24 12.06 -6.92 7.93
CA ASP A 24 12.50 -5.53 7.82
C ASP A 24 11.53 -4.57 8.55
N ILE A 25 10.22 -4.83 8.42
CA ILE A 25 9.17 -4.08 9.12
C ILE A 25 9.33 -4.24 10.63
N ASN A 26 9.49 -5.48 11.12
CA ASN A 26 9.67 -5.76 12.54
C ASN A 26 10.97 -5.16 13.08
N TRP A 27 12.05 -5.24 12.31
CA TRP A 27 13.34 -4.64 12.65
C TRP A 27 13.24 -3.12 12.78
N THR A 28 12.51 -2.46 11.87
CA THR A 28 12.31 -1.00 11.88
C THR A 28 11.62 -0.55 13.17
N VAL A 29 10.58 -1.25 13.60
CA VAL A 29 9.86 -0.99 14.86
C VAL A 29 10.77 -1.22 16.08
N ALA A 30 11.49 -2.34 16.11
CA ALA A 30 12.43 -2.65 17.18
C ALA A 30 13.55 -1.59 17.27
N ARG A 31 14.04 -1.12 16.12
CA ARG A 31 15.08 -0.08 16.04
C ARG A 31 14.58 1.26 16.55
N ALA A 32 13.34 1.64 16.25
CA ALA A 32 12.71 2.85 16.79
C ALA A 32 12.61 2.80 18.32
N ALA A 33 12.19 1.65 18.87
CA ALA A 33 12.15 1.45 20.33
C ALA A 33 13.54 1.59 20.97
N GLN A 34 14.56 0.94 20.41
CA GLN A 34 15.95 1.03 20.90
C GLN A 34 16.50 2.47 20.86
N ARG A 35 16.02 3.31 19.94
CA ARG A 35 16.42 4.72 19.82
C ARG A 35 15.59 5.66 20.69
N GLY A 36 14.66 5.14 21.50
CA GLY A 36 13.82 5.93 22.38
C GLY A 36 12.73 6.72 21.65
N TYR A 37 12.29 6.25 20.48
CA TYR A 37 11.17 6.89 19.78
C TYR A 37 9.91 6.81 20.66
N PRO A 38 9.10 7.88 20.80
CA PRO A 38 8.00 7.92 21.78
C PRO A 38 6.92 6.88 21.56
N MET A 39 6.64 6.53 20.29
CA MET A 39 5.56 5.62 19.90
C MET A 39 6.07 4.56 18.92
N PRO A 40 6.94 3.64 19.35
CA PRO A 40 7.67 2.75 18.43
C PRO A 40 6.72 1.80 17.69
N LEU A 41 5.64 1.33 18.34
CA LEU A 41 4.64 0.49 17.69
C LEU A 41 3.89 1.21 16.57
N ALA A 42 3.71 2.52 16.65
CA ALA A 42 3.05 3.30 15.60
C ALA A 42 4.01 3.71 14.47
N PHE A 43 5.33 3.60 14.69
CA PHE A 43 6.36 4.11 13.79
C PHE A 43 6.32 3.51 12.38
N MET A 44 5.85 2.27 12.21
CA MET A 44 5.75 1.59 10.92
C MET A 44 4.42 0.83 10.82
N SER A 45 3.69 0.99 9.72
CA SER A 45 2.45 0.27 9.43
C SER A 45 2.71 -1.15 8.88
N SER A 46 1.65 -1.94 8.66
CA SER A 46 1.71 -3.31 8.10
C SER A 46 2.55 -4.33 8.89
N LYS A 47 2.63 -4.20 10.22
CA LYS A 47 3.28 -5.22 11.05
C LYS A 47 2.49 -6.55 10.90
N PRO A 48 3.15 -7.71 10.83
CA PRO A 48 2.49 -8.99 10.55
C PRO A 48 1.40 -9.39 11.55
N ARG A 49 1.47 -8.92 12.81
CA ARG A 49 0.53 -9.28 13.88
C ARG A 49 -0.30 -8.11 14.41
N GLU A 50 0.00 -6.88 13.98
CA GLU A 50 -0.59 -5.65 14.53
C GLU A 50 -0.87 -4.64 13.41
N GLY A 51 -2.14 -4.24 13.27
CA GLY A 51 -2.61 -3.39 12.17
C GLY A 51 -3.04 -4.21 10.94
N ILE A 52 -3.38 -3.52 9.85
CA ILE A 52 -3.79 -4.17 8.59
C ILE A 52 -2.53 -4.36 7.73
N ASN A 53 -2.22 -5.60 7.37
CA ASN A 53 -1.12 -5.92 6.48
C ASN A 53 -1.50 -5.58 5.02
N HIS A 54 -0.88 -4.56 4.44
CA HIS A 54 -1.25 -4.12 3.09
C HIS A 54 -0.93 -5.14 1.97
N LYS A 55 0.03 -6.06 2.18
CA LYS A 55 0.36 -7.11 1.20
C LYS A 55 -0.69 -8.21 1.20
N GLU A 56 -1.09 -8.63 2.41
CA GLU A 56 -2.07 -9.69 2.61
C GLU A 56 -3.46 -9.28 2.11
N TYR A 57 -3.89 -8.06 2.45
CA TYR A 57 -5.22 -7.57 2.12
C TYR A 57 -5.27 -6.75 0.83
N GLY A 58 -4.13 -6.53 0.16
CA GLY A 58 -4.06 -5.77 -1.09
C GLY A 58 -4.63 -4.36 -0.99
N VAL A 59 -4.54 -3.71 0.18
CA VAL A 59 -5.27 -2.46 0.51
C VAL A 59 -5.00 -1.35 -0.51
N THR A 60 -3.75 -1.22 -0.96
CA THR A 60 -3.39 -0.25 -2.01
C THR A 60 -4.08 -0.58 -3.34
N SER A 61 -4.09 -1.85 -3.73
CA SER A 61 -4.69 -2.31 -4.98
C SER A 61 -6.21 -2.22 -4.98
N GLU A 62 -6.88 -2.44 -3.84
CA GLU A 62 -8.32 -2.21 -3.70
C GLU A 62 -8.67 -0.74 -3.99
N GLY A 63 -7.89 0.21 -3.45
CA GLY A 63 -8.05 1.63 -3.75
C GLY A 63 -7.86 1.94 -5.24
N VAL A 64 -6.86 1.32 -5.89
CA VAL A 64 -6.63 1.47 -7.34
C VAL A 64 -7.79 0.89 -8.15
N ALA A 65 -8.37 -0.25 -7.74
CA ALA A 65 -9.51 -0.86 -8.41
C ALA A 65 -10.77 0.02 -8.36
N ILE A 66 -11.06 0.64 -7.22
CA ILE A 66 -12.16 1.60 -7.09
C ILE A 66 -11.92 2.84 -7.96
N PHE A 67 -10.68 3.33 -7.99
CA PHE A 67 -10.32 4.46 -8.87
C PHE A 67 -10.50 4.11 -10.35
N LEU A 68 -10.10 2.90 -10.76
CA LEU A 68 -10.30 2.40 -12.12
C LEU A 68 -11.78 2.33 -12.49
N ASP A 69 -12.63 1.72 -11.66
CA ASP A 69 -14.08 1.64 -11.88
C ASP A 69 -14.69 3.04 -12.07
N SER A 70 -14.37 3.94 -11.14
CA SER A 70 -14.83 5.33 -11.19
C SER A 70 -14.39 6.04 -12.48
N GLY A 71 -13.14 5.82 -12.89
CA GLY A 71 -12.58 6.36 -14.12
C GLY A 71 -13.28 5.83 -15.38
N LEU A 72 -13.50 4.53 -15.48
CA LEU A 72 -14.20 3.90 -16.61
C LEU A 72 -15.63 4.45 -16.74
N ARG A 73 -16.38 4.47 -15.63
CA ARG A 73 -17.75 4.99 -15.60
C ARG A 73 -17.80 6.47 -15.96
N SER A 74 -16.82 7.27 -15.54
CA SER A 74 -16.73 8.69 -15.92
C SER A 74 -16.53 8.90 -17.43
N LEU A 75 -15.94 7.93 -18.13
CA LEU A 75 -15.76 7.92 -19.57
C LEU A 75 -16.95 7.29 -20.32
N GLY A 76 -18.02 6.90 -19.61
CA GLY A 76 -19.19 6.23 -20.18
C GLY A 76 -18.98 4.74 -20.47
N ILE A 77 -17.88 4.14 -19.98
CA ILE A 77 -17.61 2.71 -20.08
C ILE A 77 -18.22 2.05 -18.85
N ASP A 78 -19.15 1.13 -19.08
CA ASP A 78 -19.69 0.27 -18.03
C ASP A 78 -18.81 -0.99 -17.94
N PRO A 79 -17.95 -1.12 -16.91
CA PRO A 79 -16.95 -2.18 -16.85
C PRO A 79 -17.54 -3.58 -16.69
N GLU A 80 -18.82 -3.69 -16.31
CA GLU A 80 -19.55 -4.97 -16.18
C GLU A 80 -20.21 -5.41 -17.49
N ARG A 81 -20.37 -4.51 -18.47
CA ARG A 81 -21.17 -4.77 -19.69
C ARG A 81 -20.41 -4.55 -20.98
N GLN A 82 -19.34 -3.75 -20.94
CA GLN A 82 -18.56 -3.37 -22.11
C GLN A 82 -17.17 -3.98 -22.01
N PRO A 83 -16.60 -4.45 -23.13
CA PRO A 83 -15.23 -4.95 -23.13
C PRO A 83 -14.25 -3.79 -22.93
N TRP A 84 -13.25 -4.00 -22.07
CA TRP A 84 -12.14 -3.09 -21.86
C TRP A 84 -10.87 -3.90 -21.58
N THR A 85 -9.70 -3.24 -21.74
CA THR A 85 -8.42 -3.86 -21.44
C THR A 85 -7.56 -2.91 -20.62
N VAL A 86 -6.67 -3.46 -19.80
CA VAL A 86 -5.71 -2.69 -19.01
C VAL A 86 -4.29 -3.12 -19.34
N LYS A 87 -3.37 -2.17 -19.20
CA LYS A 87 -1.93 -2.41 -19.21
C LYS A 87 -1.38 -2.06 -17.84
N LEU A 88 -0.91 -3.07 -17.12
CA LEU A 88 -0.27 -2.90 -15.82
C LEU A 88 1.25 -2.84 -15.99
N THR A 89 1.90 -1.91 -15.30
CA THR A 89 3.37 -1.81 -15.24
C THR A 89 3.80 -2.03 -13.80
N GLY A 90 4.70 -2.99 -13.59
CA GLY A 90 5.03 -3.58 -12.29
C GLY A 90 4.96 -5.10 -12.36
N GLY A 91 5.86 -5.80 -11.67
CA GLY A 91 5.92 -7.27 -11.72
C GLY A 91 4.70 -7.92 -11.07
N PRO A 92 4.23 -9.09 -11.56
CA PRO A 92 3.09 -9.79 -10.99
C PRO A 92 3.34 -10.29 -9.56
N ASP A 93 4.60 -10.39 -9.15
CA ASP A 93 5.01 -10.75 -7.78
C ASP A 93 5.11 -9.55 -6.84
N GLY A 94 4.87 -8.33 -7.33
CA GLY A 94 4.87 -7.11 -6.53
C GLY A 94 3.56 -6.92 -5.75
N ASP A 95 3.63 -6.19 -4.64
CA ASP A 95 2.51 -6.04 -3.70
C ASP A 95 1.28 -5.38 -4.34
N VAL A 96 1.49 -4.41 -5.24
CA VAL A 96 0.38 -3.69 -5.88
C VAL A 96 -0.10 -4.42 -7.13
N ALA A 97 0.79 -4.69 -8.09
CA ALA A 97 0.41 -5.29 -9.37
C ALA A 97 -0.10 -6.73 -9.21
N GLY A 98 0.52 -7.53 -8.34
CA GLY A 98 0.06 -8.90 -8.06
C GLY A 98 -1.32 -8.95 -7.42
N ASN A 99 -1.59 -8.09 -6.43
CA ASN A 99 -2.92 -7.98 -5.85
C ASN A 99 -3.94 -7.40 -6.83
N MET A 100 -3.54 -6.47 -7.69
CA MET A 100 -4.42 -5.91 -8.73
C MET A 100 -4.91 -7.00 -9.68
N LEU A 101 -4.05 -7.93 -10.10
CA LEU A 101 -4.47 -9.05 -10.96
C LEU A 101 -5.56 -9.90 -10.31
N LYS A 102 -5.42 -10.21 -9.01
CA LYS A 102 -6.42 -10.99 -8.26
C LYS A 102 -7.74 -10.22 -8.11
N ILE A 103 -7.67 -8.94 -7.80
CA ILE A 103 -8.85 -8.08 -7.63
C ILE A 103 -9.58 -7.90 -8.95
N LEU A 104 -8.87 -7.62 -10.05
CA LEU A 104 -9.48 -7.49 -11.37
C LEU A 104 -10.18 -8.78 -11.81
N HIS A 105 -9.57 -9.93 -11.55
CA HIS A 105 -10.22 -11.21 -11.82
C HIS A 105 -11.44 -11.45 -10.92
N ARG A 106 -11.38 -11.06 -9.64
CA ARG A 106 -12.52 -11.16 -8.71
C ARG A 106 -13.71 -10.32 -9.16
N GLU A 107 -13.47 -9.08 -9.58
CA GLU A 107 -14.53 -8.11 -9.88
C GLU A 107 -15.07 -8.24 -11.33
N TYR A 108 -14.21 -8.60 -12.29
CA TYR A 108 -14.51 -8.50 -13.73
C TYR A 108 -14.09 -9.74 -14.54
N GLY A 109 -13.77 -10.86 -13.87
CA GLY A 109 -13.19 -12.04 -14.51
C GLY A 109 -14.19 -13.02 -15.15
N GLU A 110 -15.50 -12.76 -15.08
CA GLU A 110 -16.57 -13.56 -15.70
C GLU A 110 -17.16 -12.89 -16.95
#